data_AF-A0A2W1I5Z5-F1
#
_entry.id   AF-A0A2W1I5Z5-F1
#
_cell.length_a   1.000
_cell.length_b   1.000
_cell.length_c   1.000
_cell.angle_alpha   90.00
_cell.angle_beta   90.00
_cell.angle_gamma   90.00
#
_symmetry.space_group_name_H-M   'P 1'
#
loop_
_entity.id
_entity.type
_entity.pdbx_description
1 polymer ?
#
loop_
_entity_poly.entity_id
_entity_poly.type
_entity_poly.pdbx_seq_one_letter_code
_entity_poly.pdbx_strand_id
1 'polypeptide(L)'
;MAFLFDFPQELFDRVLDEYVAITPLPEVFRARVVCRVFHRHIDHALLAETPASVYHYTDAHAQPSIPWQDGPRSFLDRYSYKLLLNHCKTNRGMNAHYIRLIHDLVDRLLLSADGQTNASNVAFREKYLKDLCRGISFAGDSAANYLLYKSMNKRKGRCMWPPSPDQDFRKYDHEASGDFLNGDILAAAAAVGHRDAVHTLLENGVGLWKTLTHLGCPIKLAAVNNQIGALFEIMEAAKTRLNKKGKSTWITLTPIKQAIESAVDVNAGASVCLLREFLLTLRERTQEAPEYSREGLDRMIALRAVPIGNARYVMPWLEESASKDTRAKHEENVKTVLVSACTAGQTRLVQNILDDTPGFESLYLELSMLAAQHGYRTLIDLFQGYGVVIEPQHLFRALDGRDEIRVESADLSKTYFLIVQHMINIGVAVDVLTLKRCEMLATELFRNRKIDDNAKHVSRTDKAMCIILVAHTAMKHVERSVLKSQFYTKNFLKVVLNGRIKVPYAPLPFTEMAREVIEWIETPEPE
;
A
#
# COMPACT_ATOMS: atom_id res chain seq x y z
N MET A 1 -35.34 -10.38 -5.55
CA MET A 1 -34.17 -10.50 -4.66
C MET A 1 -33.79 -9.09 -4.25
N ALA A 2 -33.83 -8.76 -2.97
CA ALA A 2 -33.28 -7.50 -2.48
C ALA A 2 -31.75 -7.64 -2.48
N PHE A 3 -31.06 -6.75 -3.17
CA PHE A 3 -29.62 -6.69 -3.11
C PHE A 3 -29.20 -6.13 -1.75
N LEU A 4 -28.00 -6.47 -1.29
CA LEU A 4 -27.43 -5.99 -0.03
C LEU A 4 -27.31 -4.44 0.03
N PHE A 5 -27.49 -3.77 -1.11
CA PHE A 5 -27.49 -2.31 -1.29
C PHE A 5 -28.88 -1.67 -1.29
N ASP A 6 -29.97 -2.44 -1.15
CA ASP A 6 -31.34 -1.90 -1.05
C ASP A 6 -31.71 -1.48 0.38
N PHE A 7 -30.79 -1.64 1.34
CA PHE A 7 -30.96 -1.18 2.71
C PHE A 7 -30.84 0.35 2.80
N PRO A 8 -31.65 1.02 3.64
CA PRO A 8 -31.39 2.40 4.02
C PRO A 8 -29.94 2.55 4.50
N GLN A 9 -29.24 3.58 4.02
CA GLN A 9 -27.81 3.80 4.30
C GLN A 9 -27.49 3.74 5.81
N GLU A 10 -28.39 4.28 6.64
CA GLU A 10 -28.27 4.29 8.10
C GLU A 10 -28.31 2.88 8.73
N LEU A 11 -29.11 1.97 8.16
CA LEU A 11 -29.17 0.56 8.59
C LEU A 11 -27.93 -0.20 8.12
N PHE A 12 -27.48 0.08 6.90
CA PHE A 12 -26.26 -0.52 6.36
C PHE A 12 -25.02 -0.12 7.18
N ASP A 13 -24.89 1.16 7.52
CA ASP A 13 -23.81 1.67 8.36
C ASP A 13 -23.82 1.01 9.75
N ARG A 14 -24.99 0.89 10.39
CA ARG A 14 -25.13 0.21 11.69
C ARG A 14 -24.74 -1.27 11.62
N VAL A 15 -25.16 -1.98 10.59
CA VAL A 15 -24.83 -3.40 10.40
C VAL A 15 -23.32 -3.58 10.25
N LEU A 16 -22.64 -2.68 9.53
CA LEU A 16 -21.19 -2.74 9.37
C LEU A 16 -20.44 -2.37 10.65
N ASP A 17 -20.90 -1.37 11.40
CA ASP A 17 -20.31 -1.01 12.69
C ASP A 17 -20.43 -2.18 13.68
N GLU A 18 -21.61 -2.80 13.75
CA GLU A 18 -21.87 -3.97 14.60
C GLU A 18 -21.04 -5.18 14.14
N TYR A 19 -20.93 -5.41 12.83
CA TYR A 19 -20.07 -6.44 12.26
C TYR A 19 -18.61 -6.26 12.67
N VAL A 20 -18.05 -5.05 12.56
CA VAL A 20 -16.66 -4.76 12.97
C VAL A 20 -16.46 -4.97 14.47
N ALA A 21 -17.45 -4.65 15.30
CA ALA A 21 -17.37 -4.80 16.74
C ALA A 21 -17.36 -6.27 17.21
N ILE A 22 -18.13 -7.15 16.55
CA ILE A 22 -18.28 -8.56 16.98
C ILE A 22 -17.32 -9.51 16.27
N THR A 23 -16.79 -9.12 15.10
CA THR A 23 -16.00 -10.00 14.24
C THR A 23 -14.51 -9.87 14.53
N PRO A 24 -13.74 -10.98 14.62
CA PRO A 24 -12.29 -10.93 14.75
C PRO A 24 -11.63 -10.10 13.63
N LEU A 25 -10.62 -9.28 13.97
CA LEU A 25 -9.93 -8.39 13.02
C LEU A 25 -9.52 -9.05 11.69
N PRO A 26 -9.02 -10.31 11.66
CA PRO A 26 -8.72 -10.99 10.40
C PRO A 26 -9.92 -11.18 9.47
N GLU A 27 -11.10 -11.46 10.02
CA GLU A 27 -12.34 -11.66 9.25
C GLU A 27 -12.93 -10.33 8.78
N VAL A 28 -12.77 -9.27 9.59
CA VAL A 28 -13.08 -7.90 9.16
C VAL A 28 -12.21 -7.50 7.97
N PHE A 29 -10.90 -7.79 8.01
CA PHE A 29 -9.99 -7.51 6.89
C PHE A 29 -10.29 -8.34 5.64
N ARG A 30 -10.82 -9.56 5.78
CA ARG A 30 -11.32 -10.35 4.63
C ARG A 30 -12.54 -9.69 3.99
N ALA A 31 -13.49 -9.22 4.80
CA ALA A 31 -14.69 -8.55 4.31
C ALA A 31 -14.39 -7.23 3.59
N ARG A 32 -13.29 -6.53 3.95
CA ARG A 32 -12.83 -5.31 3.25
C ARG A 32 -12.56 -5.49 1.76
N VAL A 33 -12.26 -6.72 1.32
CA VAL A 33 -11.88 -7.03 -0.07
C VAL A 33 -13.11 -7.35 -0.94
N VAL A 34 -14.27 -7.58 -0.33
CA VAL A 34 -15.48 -8.03 -1.04
C VAL A 34 -16.01 -7.00 -2.03
N CYS A 35 -16.07 -5.71 -1.65
CA CYS A 35 -16.32 -4.62 -2.60
C CYS A 35 -15.90 -3.24 -2.07
N ARG A 36 -15.83 -2.25 -2.96
CA ARG A 36 -15.39 -0.87 -2.64
C ARG A 36 -16.24 -0.17 -1.57
N VAL A 37 -17.53 -0.49 -1.48
CA VAL A 37 -18.43 0.11 -0.48
C VAL A 37 -18.07 -0.41 0.91
N PHE A 38 -18.04 -1.74 1.08
CA PHE A 38 -17.60 -2.38 2.32
C PHE A 38 -16.21 -1.93 2.76
N HIS A 39 -15.27 -1.83 1.81
CA HIS A 39 -13.92 -1.33 2.08
C HIS A 39 -13.93 0.04 2.78
N ARG A 40 -14.71 1.01 2.28
CA ARG A 40 -14.73 2.38 2.83
C ARG A 40 -15.38 2.44 4.22
N HIS A 41 -16.49 1.73 4.41
CA HIS A 41 -17.22 1.74 5.68
C HIS A 41 -16.46 0.99 6.77
N ILE A 42 -15.88 -0.19 6.43
CA ILE A 42 -15.04 -0.92 7.37
C ILE A 42 -13.78 -0.12 7.72
N ASP A 43 -13.13 0.54 6.75
CA ASP A 43 -12.00 1.43 7.03
C ASP A 43 -12.38 2.54 8.02
N HIS A 44 -13.54 3.16 7.83
CA HIS A 44 -14.04 4.18 8.75
C HIS A 44 -14.24 3.64 10.16
N ALA A 45 -14.99 2.53 10.30
CA ALA A 45 -15.26 1.90 11.60
C ALA A 45 -13.97 1.46 12.31
N LEU A 46 -13.02 0.87 11.56
CA LEU A 46 -11.71 0.47 12.09
C LEU A 46 -10.88 1.65 12.60
N LEU A 47 -10.94 2.81 11.94
CA LEU A 47 -10.15 3.98 12.30
C LEU A 47 -10.82 4.89 13.33
N ALA A 48 -12.15 4.85 13.44
CA ALA A 48 -12.91 5.68 14.36
C ALA A 48 -13.19 4.97 15.69
N GLU A 49 -13.62 3.71 15.65
CA GLU A 49 -14.22 3.03 16.79
C GLU A 49 -13.32 1.95 17.42
N THR A 50 -12.33 1.43 16.69
CA THR A 50 -11.50 0.33 17.17
C THR A 50 -10.35 0.82 18.06
N PRO A 51 -10.21 0.31 19.31
CA PRO A 51 -9.10 0.68 20.17
C PRO A 51 -7.74 0.33 19.55
N ALA A 52 -6.74 1.22 19.71
CA ALA A 52 -5.40 1.01 19.15
C ALA A 52 -4.76 -0.32 19.60
N SER A 53 -5.11 -0.81 20.79
CA SER A 53 -4.60 -2.07 21.33
C SER A 53 -4.99 -3.32 20.55
N VAL A 54 -6.07 -3.26 19.74
CA VAL A 54 -6.50 -4.39 18.89
C VAL A 54 -5.47 -4.69 17.81
N TYR A 55 -4.76 -3.66 17.35
CA TYR A 55 -3.72 -3.80 16.33
C TYR A 55 -2.35 -4.26 16.88
N HIS A 56 -2.22 -4.45 18.20
CA HIS A 56 -1.00 -5.00 18.80
C HIS A 56 -0.80 -6.50 18.54
N TYR A 57 -1.89 -7.24 18.34
CA TYR A 57 -1.91 -8.69 18.44
C TYR A 57 -2.14 -9.37 17.09
N THR A 58 -1.34 -9.08 16.06
CA THR A 58 -1.60 -9.69 14.74
C THR A 58 -0.42 -10.20 13.93
N ASP A 59 0.83 -10.04 14.39
CA ASP A 59 1.97 -10.66 13.68
C ASP A 59 2.19 -12.15 14.06
N ALA A 60 1.63 -12.65 15.17
CA ALA A 60 2.01 -13.96 15.71
C ALA A 60 0.99 -15.11 15.56
N HIS A 61 -0.31 -14.83 15.37
CA HIS A 61 -1.37 -15.87 15.41
C HIS A 61 -2.45 -15.78 14.33
N ALA A 62 -2.31 -14.89 13.35
CA ALA A 62 -3.23 -14.85 12.21
C ALA A 62 -3.03 -16.10 11.33
N GLN A 63 -4.09 -16.89 11.17
CA GLN A 63 -4.09 -18.15 10.41
C GLN A 63 -3.43 -17.99 9.02
N PRO A 64 -2.59 -18.95 8.59
CA PRO A 64 -1.65 -18.82 7.47
C PRO A 64 -2.24 -18.91 6.05
N SER A 65 -3.56 -18.79 5.86
CA SER A 65 -4.22 -19.23 4.62
C SER A 65 -4.72 -18.15 3.66
N ILE A 66 -4.58 -16.85 3.95
CA ILE A 66 -4.92 -15.79 2.98
C ILE A 66 -3.86 -14.68 3.04
N PRO A 67 -3.23 -14.31 1.91
CA PRO A 67 -2.29 -13.20 1.86
C PRO A 67 -3.05 -11.91 2.17
N TRP A 68 -2.68 -11.27 3.28
CA TRP A 68 -3.15 -9.93 3.59
C TRP A 68 -2.60 -9.01 2.50
N GLN A 69 -3.44 -8.44 1.62
CA GLN A 69 -2.96 -7.41 0.68
C GLN A 69 -2.38 -6.22 1.45
N ASP A 70 -2.96 -5.92 2.62
CA ASP A 70 -2.45 -5.00 3.62
C ASP A 70 -2.73 -5.57 5.02
N GLY A 71 -1.70 -6.08 5.70
CA GLY A 71 -1.81 -6.54 7.09
C GLY A 71 -2.24 -5.40 8.03
N PRO A 72 -2.65 -5.69 9.28
CA PRO A 72 -3.11 -4.66 10.22
C PRO A 72 -2.06 -3.55 10.44
N ARG A 73 -0.78 -3.92 10.38
CA ARG A 73 0.33 -2.98 10.46
C ARG A 73 0.48 -2.08 9.23
N SER A 74 0.39 -2.60 8.02
CA SER A 74 0.47 -1.76 6.81
C SER A 74 -0.79 -0.89 6.64
N PHE A 75 -1.95 -1.41 7.07
CA PHE A 75 -3.18 -0.61 7.19
C PHE A 75 -2.99 0.55 8.17
N LEU A 76 -2.44 0.29 9.36
CA LEU A 76 -2.14 1.34 10.32
C LEU A 76 -1.08 2.31 9.82
N ASP A 77 -0.01 1.86 9.17
CA ASP A 77 1.00 2.76 8.62
C ASP A 77 0.36 3.72 7.60
N ARG A 78 -0.51 3.21 6.72
CA ARG A 78 -1.24 4.00 5.71
C ARG A 78 -2.25 4.98 6.31
N TYR A 79 -2.93 4.60 7.40
CA TYR A 79 -4.03 5.38 7.97
C TYR A 79 -3.77 5.92 9.38
N SER A 80 -2.50 5.91 9.80
CA SER A 80 -2.04 6.32 11.13
C SER A 80 -2.51 7.73 11.50
N TYR A 81 -2.54 8.68 10.56
CA TYR A 81 -3.05 10.03 10.84
C TYR A 81 -4.54 10.06 11.15
N LYS A 82 -5.37 9.25 10.49
CA LYS A 82 -6.83 9.21 10.72
C LYS A 82 -7.10 8.61 12.10
N LEU A 83 -6.41 7.51 12.41
CA LEU A 83 -6.45 6.91 13.74
C LEU A 83 -6.02 7.93 14.80
N LEU A 84 -4.85 8.56 14.63
CA LEU A 84 -4.34 9.56 15.56
C LEU A 84 -5.32 10.73 15.74
N LEU A 85 -5.88 11.27 14.66
CA LEU A 85 -6.83 12.38 14.71
C LEU A 85 -8.11 12.02 15.48
N ASN A 86 -8.69 10.84 15.22
CA ASN A 86 -9.89 10.38 15.92
C ASN A 86 -9.61 10.13 17.41
N HIS A 87 -8.45 9.56 17.74
CA HIS A 87 -8.09 9.24 19.11
C HIS A 87 -7.53 10.43 19.91
N CYS A 88 -7.10 11.52 19.26
CA CYS A 88 -6.87 12.80 19.92
C CYS A 88 -8.19 13.43 20.41
N LYS A 89 -9.32 13.17 19.75
CA LYS A 89 -10.63 13.66 20.21
C LYS A 89 -11.18 12.82 21.37
N THR A 90 -10.98 11.51 21.32
CA THR A 90 -11.40 10.57 22.36
C THR A 90 -10.31 9.53 22.59
N ASN A 91 -9.62 9.58 23.74
CA ASN A 91 -8.51 8.65 24.03
C ASN A 91 -9.03 7.20 24.25
N ARG A 92 -9.16 6.45 23.15
CA ARG A 92 -9.64 5.06 23.12
C ARG A 92 -8.47 4.06 23.07
N GLY A 93 -7.64 4.05 24.12
CA GLY A 93 -6.55 3.06 24.27
C GLY A 93 -5.23 3.42 23.60
N MET A 94 -5.02 4.69 23.26
CA MET A 94 -3.75 5.20 22.74
C MET A 94 -2.81 5.68 23.86
N ASN A 95 -1.53 5.88 23.54
CA ASN A 95 -0.56 6.44 24.49
C ASN A 95 -0.96 7.86 24.92
N ALA A 96 -1.43 8.01 26.16
CA ALA A 96 -1.92 9.26 26.70
C ALA A 96 -0.87 10.38 26.73
N HIS A 97 0.42 10.04 26.86
CA HIS A 97 1.50 11.04 26.82
C HIS A 97 1.65 11.64 25.43
N TYR A 98 1.49 10.85 24.38
CA TYR A 98 1.61 11.31 23.01
C TYR A 98 0.42 12.21 22.60
N ILE A 99 -0.79 11.85 23.03
CA ILE A 99 -1.98 12.69 22.84
C ILE A 99 -1.83 14.02 23.59
N ARG A 100 -1.35 14.00 24.84
CA ARG A 100 -1.08 15.22 25.61
C ARG A 100 -0.04 16.11 24.93
N LEU A 101 1.08 15.54 24.47
CA LEU A 101 2.12 16.27 23.75
C LEU A 101 1.54 17.02 22.54
N ILE A 102 0.71 16.36 21.73
CA ILE A 102 0.07 16.96 20.55
C ILE A 102 -0.83 18.13 20.96
N HIS A 103 -1.67 17.94 21.98
CA HIS A 103 -2.55 19.02 22.45
C HIS A 103 -1.76 20.20 23.01
N ASP A 104 -0.74 19.95 23.83
CA ASP A 104 0.07 21.00 24.42
C ASP A 104 0.84 21.80 23.36
N LEU A 105 1.32 21.14 22.29
CA LEU A 105 1.94 21.82 21.15
C LEU A 105 0.96 22.74 20.43
N VAL A 106 -0.26 22.25 20.16
CA VAL A 106 -1.29 23.06 19.52
C VAL A 106 -1.67 24.24 20.41
N ASP A 107 -1.86 24.02 21.71
CA ASP A 107 -2.25 25.07 22.65
C ASP A 107 -1.14 26.13 22.77
N ARG A 108 0.15 25.74 22.76
CA ARG A 108 1.28 26.70 22.70
C ARG A 108 1.33 27.51 21.41
N LEU A 109 1.08 26.87 20.26
CA LEU A 109 1.06 27.57 18.97
C LEU A 109 -0.10 28.56 18.90
N LEU A 110 -1.27 28.22 19.43
CA LEU A 110 -2.41 29.12 19.52
C LEU A 110 -2.12 30.32 20.44
N LEU A 111 -1.48 30.10 21.59
CA LEU A 111 -1.04 31.17 22.49
C LEU A 111 -0.05 32.14 21.82
N SER A 112 0.79 31.64 20.91
CA SER A 112 1.72 32.46 20.14
C SER A 112 1.08 33.15 18.92
N ALA A 113 -0.07 32.67 18.45
CA ALA A 113 -0.74 33.17 17.25
C ALA A 113 -1.64 34.38 17.52
N ASP A 114 -2.33 34.41 18.66
CA ASP A 114 -3.27 35.49 18.99
C ASP A 114 -3.38 35.71 20.51
N GLY A 115 -3.05 36.91 20.97
CA GLY A 115 -3.28 37.36 22.34
C GLY A 115 -4.76 37.60 22.70
N GLN A 116 -5.72 37.02 21.97
CA GLN A 116 -7.16 37.21 22.23
C GLN A 116 -7.96 35.90 22.06
N THR A 117 -8.59 35.48 23.15
CA THR A 117 -9.54 34.37 23.23
C THR A 117 -10.93 34.77 22.73
N ASN A 118 -11.51 34.01 21.78
CA ASN A 118 -12.92 33.54 21.77
C ASN A 118 -13.32 33.00 20.38
N ALA A 119 -13.97 31.83 20.33
CA ALA A 119 -14.58 31.13 19.17
C ALA A 119 -13.69 30.80 17.95
N SER A 120 -12.87 31.73 17.45
CA SER A 120 -11.85 31.51 16.42
C SER A 120 -10.90 30.36 16.81
N ASN A 121 -10.54 30.29 18.09
CA ASN A 121 -9.63 29.28 18.62
C ASN A 121 -10.11 27.84 18.46
N VAL A 122 -11.41 27.54 18.41
CA VAL A 122 -11.88 26.15 18.25
C VAL A 122 -11.62 25.65 16.83
N ALA A 123 -11.98 26.43 15.81
CA ALA A 123 -11.76 26.08 14.42
C ALA A 123 -10.25 26.03 14.09
N PHE A 124 -9.46 26.97 14.60
CA PHE A 124 -8.01 26.96 14.46
C PHE A 124 -7.36 25.76 15.16
N ARG A 125 -7.82 25.43 16.37
CA ARG A 125 -7.35 24.25 17.10
C ARG A 125 -7.63 22.95 16.36
N GLU A 126 -8.84 22.79 15.82
CA GLU A 126 -9.17 21.62 15.01
C GLU A 126 -8.32 21.53 13.74
N LYS A 127 -8.09 22.66 13.06
CA LYS A 127 -7.20 22.72 11.91
C LYS A 127 -5.77 22.34 12.27
N TYR A 128 -5.22 22.91 13.35
CA TYR A 128 -3.86 22.65 13.81
C TYR A 128 -3.68 21.18 14.22
N LEU A 129 -4.65 20.61 14.93
CA LEU A 129 -4.65 19.18 15.24
C LEU A 129 -4.65 18.31 13.98
N LYS A 130 -5.51 18.64 13.01
CA LYS A 130 -5.58 17.91 11.74
C LYS A 130 -4.26 17.97 10.96
N ASP A 131 -3.69 19.16 10.83
CA ASP A 131 -2.43 19.37 10.12
C ASP A 131 -1.27 18.66 10.85
N LEU A 132 -1.19 18.78 12.17
CA LEU A 132 -0.15 18.13 12.96
C LEU A 132 -0.25 16.60 12.90
N CYS A 133 -1.45 16.03 13.08
CA CYS A 133 -1.67 14.58 12.98
C CYS A 133 -1.36 14.05 11.58
N ARG A 134 -1.71 14.81 10.53
CA ARG A 134 -1.36 14.48 9.15
C ARG A 134 0.15 14.52 8.93
N GLY A 135 0.86 15.51 9.45
CA GLY A 135 2.31 15.60 9.30
C GLY A 135 3.03 14.43 9.97
N ILE A 136 2.62 14.10 11.20
CA ILE A 136 3.22 13.04 12.02
C ILE A 136 3.21 11.67 11.33
N SER A 137 2.13 11.31 10.60
CA SER A 137 2.09 10.02 9.90
C SER A 137 3.19 9.85 8.85
N PHE A 138 3.78 10.95 8.39
CA PHE A 138 4.87 10.96 7.44
C PHE A 138 6.22 11.28 8.09
N ALA A 139 6.33 11.41 9.41
CA ALA A 139 7.51 11.94 10.11
C ALA A 139 8.80 11.09 10.03
N GLY A 140 8.73 9.82 9.59
CA GLY A 140 9.90 8.92 9.58
C GLY A 140 10.01 8.15 10.90
N ASP A 141 10.28 6.84 10.79
CA ASP A 141 9.85 5.75 11.69
C ASP A 141 8.34 5.47 11.61
N SER A 142 7.96 4.18 11.50
CA SER A 142 6.56 3.76 11.35
C SER A 142 5.72 4.40 12.46
N ALA A 143 4.83 5.32 12.07
CA ALA A 143 3.93 6.01 13.00
C ALA A 143 3.12 4.97 13.79
N ALA A 144 2.79 3.82 13.18
CA ALA A 144 2.18 2.70 13.89
C ALA A 144 3.00 2.22 15.10
N ASN A 145 4.35 2.25 15.05
CA ASN A 145 5.15 1.91 16.22
C ASN A 145 4.88 2.88 17.39
N TYR A 146 4.93 4.20 17.15
CA TYR A 146 4.68 5.18 18.22
C TYR A 146 3.24 5.14 18.74
N LEU A 147 2.27 4.92 17.85
CA LEU A 147 0.85 4.82 18.20
C LEU A 147 0.55 3.57 19.04
N LEU A 148 1.22 2.47 18.72
CA LEU A 148 0.98 1.18 19.37
C LEU A 148 1.79 1.06 20.67
N TYR A 149 3.10 1.33 20.72
CA TYR A 149 3.92 0.93 21.88
C TYR A 149 3.46 1.52 23.25
N LYS A 150 3.09 0.62 24.18
CA LYS A 150 2.96 0.90 25.62
C LYS A 150 4.34 1.18 26.22
N SER A 151 4.62 2.46 26.45
CA SER A 151 5.84 2.99 27.07
C SER A 151 7.08 3.00 26.17
N MET A 152 7.66 4.19 26.00
CA MET A 152 9.06 4.36 25.57
C MET A 152 10.07 3.87 26.63
N ASN A 153 9.60 3.30 27.76
CA ASN A 153 10.43 2.97 28.92
C ASN A 153 10.89 1.51 29.03
N LYS A 154 10.60 0.64 28.04
CA LYS A 154 10.98 -0.80 28.15
C LYS A 154 11.79 -1.39 27.00
N ARG A 155 12.59 -0.60 26.27
CA ARG A 155 13.75 -1.17 25.55
C ARG A 155 14.99 -1.16 26.44
N LYS A 156 14.96 -1.97 27.51
CA LYS A 156 16.18 -2.50 28.13
C LYS A 156 16.28 -3.97 27.75
N GLY A 157 17.11 -4.26 26.75
CA GLY A 157 17.63 -5.60 26.50
C GLY A 157 16.89 -6.42 25.45
N ARG A 158 17.68 -6.85 24.45
CA ARG A 158 17.45 -7.96 23.52
C ARG A 158 16.43 -7.74 22.40
N CYS A 159 16.91 -7.18 21.30
CA CYS A 159 16.86 -7.85 20.00
C CYS A 159 18.16 -7.51 19.23
N MET A 160 18.60 -8.44 18.41
CA MET A 160 19.98 -8.81 18.17
C MET A 160 20.40 -8.42 16.74
N TRP A 161 21.59 -7.78 16.60
CA TRP A 161 22.46 -7.58 15.41
C TRP A 161 22.17 -6.49 14.34
N PRO A 162 23.25 -5.79 13.89
CA PRO A 162 24.15 -4.97 14.68
C PRO A 162 23.71 -3.49 14.62
N PRO A 163 23.75 -2.74 15.73
CA PRO A 163 23.52 -1.30 15.69
C PRO A 163 24.70 -0.66 14.97
N SER A 164 24.43 0.23 14.02
CA SER A 164 25.47 1.17 13.59
C SER A 164 25.93 1.97 14.82
N PRO A 165 27.21 2.35 14.93
CA PRO A 165 27.77 2.92 16.16
C PRO A 165 27.19 4.28 16.59
N ASP A 166 26.25 4.86 15.83
CA ASP A 166 25.75 6.22 16.04
C ASP A 166 24.29 6.30 16.53
N GLN A 167 23.60 5.17 16.74
CA GLN A 167 22.22 5.18 17.25
C GLN A 167 22.17 4.96 18.76
N ASP A 168 22.59 6.01 19.47
CA ASP A 168 22.42 6.15 20.91
C ASP A 168 20.92 6.39 21.20
N PHE A 169 20.15 5.31 21.31
CA PHE A 169 18.77 5.34 21.84
C PHE A 169 18.83 5.71 23.33
N ARG A 170 19.03 6.99 23.62
CA ARG A 170 18.92 7.54 24.98
C ARG A 170 17.53 7.21 25.51
N LYS A 171 17.47 6.70 26.74
CA LYS A 171 16.22 6.55 27.49
C LYS A 171 15.49 7.89 27.53
N TYR A 172 14.25 7.90 27.08
CA TYR A 172 13.40 9.09 27.10
C TYR A 172 12.45 9.00 28.30
N ASP A 173 12.93 9.42 29.47
CA ASP A 173 12.09 9.59 30.66
C ASP A 173 11.24 10.85 30.51
N HIS A 174 9.92 10.67 30.34
CA HIS A 174 8.92 11.74 30.36
C HIS A 174 8.38 12.04 31.77
N GLU A 175 9.06 11.58 32.81
CA GLU A 175 8.72 11.97 34.17
C GLU A 175 9.51 13.24 34.52
N ALA A 176 8.83 14.39 34.44
CA ALA A 176 9.08 15.62 35.22
C ALA A 176 9.54 16.94 34.55
N SER A 177 9.44 17.18 33.24
CA SER A 177 9.54 18.57 32.76
C SER A 177 8.68 18.89 31.54
N GLY A 178 7.91 19.97 31.65
CA GLY A 178 7.14 20.62 30.57
C GLY A 178 8.03 21.39 29.58
N ASP A 179 9.26 20.94 29.39
CA ASP A 179 10.23 21.51 28.45
C ASP A 179 10.12 20.77 27.13
N PHE A 180 9.24 21.27 26.27
CA PHE A 180 9.23 20.90 24.86
C PHE A 180 10.62 21.20 24.30
N LEU A 181 11.24 20.25 23.62
CA LEU A 181 12.43 20.55 22.85
C LEU A 181 12.02 21.60 21.81
N ASN A 182 12.69 22.75 21.74
CA ASN A 182 12.37 23.81 20.75
C ASN A 182 12.27 23.28 19.30
N GLY A 183 12.90 22.13 19.01
CA GLY A 183 12.74 21.40 17.75
C GLY A 183 11.33 20.82 17.52
N ASP A 184 10.65 20.30 18.54
CA ASP A 184 9.27 19.81 18.43
C ASP A 184 8.30 20.98 18.19
N ILE A 185 8.53 22.13 18.83
CA ILE A 185 7.74 23.35 18.58
C ILE A 185 7.96 23.84 17.14
N LEU A 186 9.21 23.85 16.66
CA LEU A 186 9.52 24.23 15.27
C LEU A 186 8.86 23.27 14.27
N ALA A 187 8.90 21.96 14.55
CA ALA A 187 8.25 20.94 13.74
C ALA A 187 6.72 21.13 13.71
N ALA A 188 6.11 21.37 14.87
CA ALA A 188 4.67 21.63 14.96
C ALA A 188 4.27 22.94 14.25
N ALA A 189 5.04 24.03 14.45
CA ALA A 189 4.84 25.31 13.78
C ALA A 189 4.92 25.16 12.25
N ALA A 190 5.90 24.40 11.77
CA ALA A 190 6.05 24.09 10.36
C ALA A 190 4.87 23.26 9.82
N ALA A 191 4.39 22.28 10.58
CA ALA A 191 3.25 21.44 10.21
C ALA A 191 1.96 22.25 10.01
N VAL A 192 1.69 23.21 10.90
CA VAL A 192 0.44 24.00 10.88
C VAL A 192 0.56 25.30 10.06
N GLY A 193 1.76 25.63 9.59
CA GLY A 193 2.02 26.84 8.82
C GLY A 193 2.12 28.12 9.65
N HIS A 194 2.48 28.01 10.94
CA HIS A 194 2.69 29.18 11.81
C HIS A 194 4.02 29.85 11.49
N ARG A 195 3.98 30.73 10.50
CA ARG A 195 5.16 31.37 9.89
C ARG A 195 6.01 32.13 10.90
N ASP A 196 5.39 32.92 11.78
CA ASP A 196 6.11 33.77 12.72
C ASP A 196 6.83 32.94 13.78
N ALA A 197 6.17 31.90 14.30
CA ALA A 197 6.81 30.95 15.22
C ALA A 197 7.99 30.23 14.56
N VAL A 198 7.85 29.80 13.29
CA VAL A 198 8.95 29.22 12.51
C VAL A 198 10.10 30.21 12.40
N HIS A 199 9.82 31.44 11.99
CA HIS A 199 10.83 32.49 11.83
C HIS A 199 11.60 32.74 13.14
N THR A 200 10.90 33.05 14.23
CA THR A 200 11.51 33.31 15.54
C THR A 200 12.34 32.13 16.06
N LEU A 201 11.88 30.89 15.88
CA LEU A 201 12.63 29.71 16.31
C LEU A 201 13.91 29.51 15.47
N LEU A 202 13.86 29.77 14.17
CA LEU A 202 15.02 29.66 13.28
C LEU A 202 16.04 30.78 13.52
N GLU A 203 15.59 32.00 13.86
CA GLU A 203 16.46 33.11 14.28
C GLU A 203 17.19 32.78 15.58
N ASN A 204 16.50 32.18 16.54
CA ASN A 204 17.04 31.73 17.83
C ASN A 204 17.97 30.50 17.73
N GLY A 205 18.33 30.05 16.52
CA GLY A 205 19.32 29.01 16.33
C GLY A 205 18.81 27.58 16.50
N VAL A 206 17.49 27.35 16.50
CA VAL A 206 16.90 26.01 16.55
C VAL A 206 17.20 25.26 15.24
N GLY A 207 18.19 24.36 15.27
CA GLY A 207 18.64 23.63 14.09
C GLY A 207 17.59 22.69 13.49
N LEU A 208 17.54 22.64 12.15
CA LEU A 208 16.63 21.80 11.35
C LEU A 208 17.02 20.31 11.33
N TRP A 209 18.26 19.97 11.68
CA TRP A 209 18.83 18.62 11.65
C TRP A 209 18.45 17.73 12.83
N LYS A 210 17.67 18.21 13.80
CA LYS A 210 17.17 17.35 14.90
C LYS A 210 16.06 16.44 14.36
N THR A 211 16.48 15.46 13.57
CA THR A 211 15.72 14.26 13.15
C THR A 211 15.32 13.37 14.33
N LEU A 212 15.67 13.74 15.56
CA LEU A 212 15.32 13.07 16.82
C LEU A 212 14.16 13.78 17.57
N THR A 213 13.33 14.54 16.86
CA THR A 213 12.11 15.14 17.42
C THR A 213 10.95 14.13 17.33
N HIS A 214 10.03 14.15 18.29
CA HIS A 214 8.88 13.24 18.32
C HIS A 214 7.93 13.40 17.11
N LEU A 215 8.07 14.53 16.40
CA LEU A 215 7.26 14.93 15.26
C LEU A 215 8.00 14.81 13.92
N GLY A 216 9.30 14.56 13.93
CA GLY A 216 10.13 14.48 12.73
C GLY A 216 10.57 15.83 12.16
N CYS A 217 11.09 15.80 10.93
CA CYS A 217 11.79 16.93 10.34
C CYS A 217 10.82 18.09 9.95
N PRO A 218 11.05 19.35 10.40
CA PRO A 218 10.16 20.47 10.13
C PRO A 218 9.87 20.73 8.64
N ILE A 219 10.88 20.61 7.78
CA ILE A 219 10.71 20.81 6.33
C ILE A 219 9.75 19.79 5.72
N LYS A 220 9.77 18.55 6.24
CA LYS A 220 8.93 17.44 5.78
C LYS A 220 7.48 17.67 6.16
N LEU A 221 7.25 18.11 7.39
CA LEU A 221 5.91 18.41 7.90
C LEU A 221 5.27 19.59 7.16
N ALA A 222 6.04 20.67 6.94
CA ALA A 222 5.58 21.79 6.12
C ALA A 222 5.26 21.36 4.69
N ALA A 223 6.07 20.48 4.10
CA ALA A 223 5.86 19.97 2.74
C ALA A 223 4.60 19.09 2.61
N VAL A 224 4.41 18.14 3.53
CA VAL A 224 3.26 17.22 3.55
C VAL A 224 1.94 17.98 3.71
N ASN A 225 1.93 19.03 4.52
CA ASN A 225 0.75 19.86 4.75
C ASN A 225 0.61 21.01 3.75
N ASN A 226 1.50 21.11 2.76
CA ASN A 226 1.50 22.17 1.75
C ASN A 226 1.54 23.59 2.36
N GLN A 227 2.26 23.76 3.48
CA GLN A 227 2.39 25.02 4.22
C GLN A 227 3.48 25.89 3.60
N ILE A 228 3.17 26.50 2.46
CA ILE A 228 4.15 27.21 1.63
C ILE A 228 4.87 28.33 2.38
N GLY A 229 4.17 29.11 3.21
CA GLY A 229 4.78 30.20 3.98
C GLY A 229 5.84 29.72 4.96
N ALA A 230 5.55 28.68 5.75
CA ALA A 230 6.52 28.08 6.66
C ALA A 230 7.68 27.41 5.90
N LEU A 231 7.39 26.79 4.75
CA LEU A 231 8.39 26.15 3.91
C LEU A 231 9.39 27.16 3.35
N PHE A 232 8.93 28.34 2.91
CA PHE A 232 9.78 29.45 2.49
C PHE A 232 10.72 29.91 3.61
N GLU A 233 10.21 30.15 4.83
CA GLU A 233 11.04 30.56 5.97
C GLU A 233 12.14 29.54 6.28
N ILE A 234 11.78 28.25 6.29
CA ILE A 234 12.75 27.16 6.50
C ILE A 234 13.83 27.16 5.41
N MET A 235 13.43 27.34 4.14
CA MET A 235 14.36 27.34 3.01
C MET A 235 15.29 28.56 3.02
N GLU A 236 14.77 29.75 3.31
CA GLU A 236 15.59 30.97 3.41
C GLU A 236 16.58 30.90 4.59
N ALA A 237 16.14 30.40 5.75
CA ALA A 237 17.03 30.14 6.87
C ALA A 237 18.12 29.10 6.54
N ALA A 238 17.82 28.13 5.67
CA ALA A 238 18.80 27.15 5.20
C ALA A 238 19.82 27.75 4.21
N LYS A 239 19.41 28.70 3.35
CA LYS A 239 20.28 29.42 2.39
C LYS A 239 21.26 30.38 3.06
N THR A 240 20.83 31.07 4.10
CA THR A 240 21.70 32.02 4.83
C THR A 240 22.83 31.34 5.61
N ARG A 241 22.75 30.02 5.79
CA ARG A 241 23.70 29.22 6.57
C ARG A 241 24.46 28.17 5.74
N LEU A 242 24.66 28.48 4.46
CA LEU A 242 25.54 27.74 3.57
C LEU A 242 27.00 28.03 3.94
N ASN A 243 27.82 26.97 4.02
CA ASN A 243 29.26 27.15 4.18
C ASN A 243 29.92 27.61 2.85
N LYS A 244 31.23 27.90 2.88
CA LYS A 244 32.01 28.29 1.69
C LYS A 244 31.99 27.29 0.52
N LYS A 245 31.49 26.06 0.74
CA LYS A 245 31.33 24.99 -0.26
C LYS A 245 29.84 24.79 -0.66
N GLY A 246 28.99 25.78 -0.39
CA GLY A 246 27.55 25.73 -0.68
C GLY A 246 26.77 24.67 0.10
N LYS A 247 27.32 24.05 1.16
CA LYS A 247 26.61 23.06 1.99
C LYS A 247 25.89 23.76 3.11
N SER A 248 24.58 23.55 3.23
CA SER A 248 23.87 23.98 4.44
C SER A 248 24.43 23.21 5.63
N THR A 249 24.87 23.96 6.64
CA THR A 249 25.20 23.37 7.94
C THR A 249 23.94 22.90 8.65
N TRP A 250 22.76 23.38 8.22
CA TRP A 250 21.44 23.23 8.84
C TRP A 250 20.59 22.07 8.30
N ILE A 251 20.72 21.73 7.02
CA ILE A 251 19.94 20.66 6.41
C ILE A 251 20.77 19.89 5.37
N THR A 252 20.67 18.56 5.36
CA THR A 252 21.31 17.72 4.33
C THR A 252 20.38 17.55 3.12
N LEU A 253 20.91 17.06 1.99
CA LEU A 253 20.09 16.80 0.79
C LEU A 253 19.00 15.73 1.04
N THR A 254 19.29 14.77 1.93
CA THR A 254 18.41 13.63 2.20
C THR A 254 17.06 14.03 2.81
N PRO A 255 16.96 14.87 3.86
CA PRO A 255 15.67 15.38 4.35
C PRO A 255 14.86 16.16 3.31
N ILE A 256 15.51 16.92 2.42
CA ILE A 256 14.81 17.66 1.35
C ILE A 256 14.22 16.66 0.35
N LYS A 257 15.00 15.66 -0.08
CA LYS A 257 14.53 14.58 -0.94
C LYS A 257 13.35 13.83 -0.32
N GLN A 258 13.46 13.43 0.95
CA GLN A 258 12.38 12.76 1.68
C GLN A 258 11.13 13.63 1.81
N ALA A 259 11.29 14.96 1.95
CA ALA A 259 10.18 15.90 1.96
C ALA A 259 9.49 15.98 0.59
N ILE A 260 10.24 15.96 -0.52
CA ILE A 260 9.67 15.85 -1.86
C ILE A 260 8.88 14.54 -2.01
N GLU A 261 9.48 13.41 -1.68
CA GLU A 261 8.83 12.08 -1.78
C GLU A 261 7.51 12.04 -0.98
N SER A 262 7.53 12.56 0.25
CA SER A 262 6.33 12.57 1.11
C SER A 262 5.29 13.58 0.64
N ALA A 263 5.71 14.72 0.06
CA ALA A 263 4.82 15.69 -0.55
C ALA A 263 4.14 15.11 -1.82
N VAL A 264 4.85 14.29 -2.59
CA VAL A 264 4.27 13.55 -3.73
C VAL A 264 3.20 12.58 -3.22
N ASP A 265 3.51 11.76 -2.21
CA ASP A 265 2.58 10.76 -1.64
C ASP A 265 1.23 11.34 -1.21
N VAL A 266 1.23 12.60 -0.77
CA VAL A 266 0.02 13.32 -0.31
C VAL A 266 -0.52 14.34 -1.30
N ASN A 267 0.03 14.38 -2.52
CA ASN A 267 -0.33 15.30 -3.59
C ASN A 267 -0.23 16.79 -3.19
N ALA A 268 0.81 17.15 -2.44
CA ALA A 268 1.13 18.54 -2.05
C ALA A 268 1.86 19.27 -3.18
N GLY A 269 1.09 19.60 -4.23
CA GLY A 269 1.57 20.14 -5.50
C GLY A 269 2.60 21.27 -5.40
N ALA A 270 2.26 22.30 -4.62
CA ALA A 270 3.08 23.49 -4.51
C ALA A 270 4.37 23.23 -3.73
N SER A 271 4.34 22.41 -2.68
CA SER A 271 5.53 21.99 -1.94
C SER A 271 6.50 21.17 -2.80
N VAL A 272 6.01 20.26 -3.64
CA VAL A 272 6.86 19.50 -4.57
C VAL A 272 7.61 20.44 -5.51
N CYS A 273 6.91 21.37 -6.16
CA CYS A 273 7.53 22.35 -7.06
C CYS A 273 8.56 23.22 -6.33
N LEU A 274 8.20 23.74 -5.15
CA LEU A 274 9.07 24.62 -4.37
C LEU A 274 10.35 23.91 -3.93
N LEU A 275 10.24 22.71 -3.37
CA LEU A 275 11.37 21.93 -2.88
C LEU A 275 12.26 21.41 -4.01
N ARG A 276 11.67 21.03 -5.15
CA ARG A 276 12.41 20.65 -6.34
C ARG A 276 13.28 21.80 -6.82
N GLU A 277 12.71 22.99 -7.02
CA GLU A 277 13.48 24.17 -7.44
C GLU A 277 14.53 24.53 -6.40
N PHE A 278 14.17 24.48 -5.11
CA PHE A 278 15.13 24.73 -4.04
C PHE A 278 16.33 23.78 -4.09
N LEU A 279 16.09 22.48 -4.22
CA LEU A 279 17.15 21.49 -4.29
C LEU A 279 18.05 21.71 -5.52
N LEU A 280 17.47 22.12 -6.66
CA LEU A 280 18.23 22.52 -7.85
C LEU A 280 19.05 23.81 -7.64
N THR A 281 18.59 24.76 -6.81
CA THR A 281 19.37 25.96 -6.48
C THR A 281 20.58 25.70 -5.59
N LEU A 282 20.59 24.59 -4.84
CA LEU A 282 21.75 24.17 -4.01
C LEU A 282 22.91 23.57 -4.85
N ARG A 283 22.72 23.52 -6.18
CA ARG A 283 23.59 23.33 -7.37
C ARG A 283 25.03 22.81 -7.28
N GLU A 284 25.87 23.11 -6.29
CA GLU A 284 27.28 22.64 -6.30
C GLU A 284 27.46 21.15 -5.92
N ARG A 285 26.40 20.46 -5.46
CA ARG A 285 26.44 19.00 -5.16
C ARG A 285 25.57 18.11 -6.04
N THR A 286 24.70 18.66 -6.90
CA THR A 286 23.91 17.85 -7.84
C THR A 286 24.77 17.21 -8.94
N GLN A 287 26.04 17.64 -9.06
CA GLN A 287 27.03 17.02 -9.94
C GLN A 287 27.68 15.76 -9.34
N GLU A 288 27.68 15.59 -8.01
CA GLU A 288 28.32 14.45 -7.33
C GLU A 288 27.43 13.19 -7.31
N ALA A 289 26.11 13.33 -7.55
CA ALA A 289 25.16 12.22 -7.53
C ALA A 289 24.03 12.44 -8.56
N PRO A 290 23.93 11.61 -9.62
CA PRO A 290 22.99 11.81 -10.73
C PRO A 290 21.50 11.75 -10.31
N GLU A 291 21.19 11.12 -9.18
CA GLU A 291 19.85 11.09 -8.58
C GLU A 291 19.30 12.46 -8.15
N TYR A 292 20.16 13.47 -7.97
CA TYR A 292 19.77 14.85 -7.65
C TYR A 292 19.84 15.79 -8.88
N SER A 293 20.14 15.25 -10.06
CA SER A 293 20.00 15.99 -11.31
C SER A 293 18.52 16.32 -11.58
N ARG A 294 18.26 17.29 -12.48
CA ARG A 294 16.88 17.60 -12.89
C ARG A 294 16.15 16.35 -13.39
N GLU A 295 16.78 15.58 -14.29
CA GLU A 295 16.23 14.33 -14.81
C GLU A 295 16.00 13.28 -13.70
N GLY A 296 16.97 13.13 -12.78
CA GLY A 296 16.86 12.20 -11.65
C GLY A 296 15.71 12.53 -10.71
N LEU A 297 15.52 13.82 -10.39
CA LEU A 297 14.41 14.29 -9.56
C LEU A 297 13.06 14.15 -10.26
N ASP A 298 12.99 14.49 -11.55
CA ASP A 298 11.76 14.38 -12.33
C ASP A 298 11.32 12.91 -12.47
N ARG A 299 12.26 12.01 -12.74
CA ARG A 299 12.02 10.56 -12.72
C ARG A 299 11.57 10.08 -11.35
N MET A 300 12.23 10.50 -10.27
CA MET A 300 11.86 10.12 -8.90
C MET A 300 10.43 10.58 -8.57
N ILE A 301 10.09 11.84 -8.88
CA ILE A 301 8.76 12.42 -8.65
C ILE A 301 7.71 11.66 -9.47
N ALA A 302 7.95 11.43 -10.76
CA ALA A 302 7.02 10.71 -11.62
C ALA A 302 6.79 9.28 -11.15
N LEU A 303 7.84 8.49 -10.90
CA LEU A 303 7.72 7.11 -10.44
C LEU A 303 7.05 7.01 -9.06
N ARG A 304 7.31 7.98 -8.16
CA ARG A 304 6.64 8.03 -6.84
C ARG A 304 5.17 8.43 -6.95
N ALA A 305 4.79 9.19 -7.98
CA ALA A 305 3.42 9.59 -8.26
C ALA A 305 2.57 8.47 -8.90
N VAL A 306 3.19 7.40 -9.42
CA VAL A 306 2.47 6.29 -10.07
C VAL A 306 1.54 5.56 -9.11
N PRO A 307 1.95 5.09 -7.92
CA PRO A 307 1.07 4.31 -7.04
C PRO A 307 -0.14 5.07 -6.52
N ILE A 308 -0.11 6.41 -6.55
CA ILE A 308 -1.23 7.28 -6.17
C ILE A 308 -2.06 7.75 -7.37
N GLY A 309 -1.71 7.33 -8.60
CA GLY A 309 -2.46 7.63 -9.82
C GLY A 309 -2.38 9.09 -10.27
N ASN A 310 -1.31 9.81 -9.93
CA ASN A 310 -1.23 11.25 -10.17
C ASN A 310 -0.61 11.58 -11.54
N ALA A 311 -1.48 11.66 -12.55
CA ALA A 311 -1.12 11.96 -13.94
C ALA A 311 -0.38 13.31 -14.11
N ARG A 312 -0.58 14.29 -13.21
CA ARG A 312 0.07 15.61 -13.31
C ARG A 312 1.60 15.54 -13.27
N TYR A 313 2.16 14.55 -12.60
CA TYR A 313 3.60 14.34 -12.55
C TYR A 313 4.10 13.32 -13.56
N VAL A 314 3.26 12.33 -13.88
CA VAL A 314 3.64 11.21 -14.75
C VAL A 314 3.61 11.61 -16.22
N MET A 315 2.52 12.23 -16.69
CA MET A 315 2.33 12.51 -18.13
C MET A 315 3.37 13.49 -18.67
N PRO A 316 3.66 14.64 -18.02
CA PRO A 316 4.68 15.56 -18.53
C PRO A 316 6.08 14.94 -18.58
N TRP A 317 6.39 14.03 -17.66
CA TRP A 317 7.68 13.32 -17.67
C TRP A 317 7.77 12.31 -18.83
N LEU A 318 6.67 11.61 -19.14
CA LEU A 318 6.60 10.72 -20.32
C LEU A 318 6.66 11.50 -21.63
N GLU A 319 5.97 12.65 -21.74
CA GLU A 319 6.05 13.56 -22.88
C GLU A 319 7.49 14.08 -23.09
N GLU A 320 8.15 14.50 -22.01
CA GLU A 320 9.55 14.93 -22.06
C GLU A 320 10.47 13.78 -22.49
N SER A 321 10.26 12.58 -21.95
CA SER A 321 11.00 11.37 -22.35
C SER A 321 10.80 11.06 -23.84
N ALA A 322 9.57 11.16 -24.37
CA ALA A 322 9.31 10.94 -25.80
C ALA A 322 10.08 11.91 -26.70
N SER A 323 10.30 13.14 -26.22
CA SER A 323 11.01 14.18 -26.97
C SER A 323 12.54 14.13 -26.86
N LYS A 324 13.09 13.63 -25.74
CA LYS A 324 14.52 13.73 -25.41
C LYS A 324 15.27 12.40 -25.41
N ASP A 325 14.58 11.31 -25.12
CA ASP A 325 15.21 9.99 -24.99
C ASP A 325 15.23 9.24 -26.33
N THR A 326 16.07 8.21 -26.39
CA THR A 326 15.97 7.23 -27.49
C THR A 326 14.63 6.49 -27.40
N ARG A 327 14.11 6.05 -28.54
CA ARG A 327 12.85 5.26 -28.60
C ARG A 327 12.86 4.10 -27.61
N ALA A 328 13.96 3.35 -27.53
CA ALA A 328 14.09 2.22 -26.60
C ALA A 328 14.01 2.65 -25.12
N LYS A 329 14.67 3.76 -24.74
CA LYS A 329 14.61 4.29 -23.37
C LYS A 329 13.22 4.84 -23.02
N HIS A 330 12.56 5.48 -23.98
CA HIS A 330 11.17 5.91 -23.80
C HIS A 330 10.22 4.73 -23.61
N GLU A 331 10.33 3.69 -24.44
CA GLU A 331 9.56 2.45 -24.31
C GLU A 331 9.79 1.76 -22.94
N GLU A 332 11.03 1.75 -22.44
CA GLU A 332 11.37 1.24 -21.10
C GLU A 332 10.72 2.08 -19.98
N ASN A 333 10.73 3.41 -20.10
CA ASN A 333 10.09 4.31 -19.14
C ASN A 333 8.57 4.09 -19.10
N VAL A 334 7.91 4.02 -20.26
CA VAL A 334 6.47 3.74 -20.36
C VAL A 334 6.14 2.38 -19.77
N LYS A 335 6.90 1.32 -20.11
CA LYS A 335 6.72 -0.02 -19.52
C LYS A 335 6.84 0.02 -17.99
N THR A 336 7.85 0.69 -17.46
CA THR A 336 8.08 0.82 -16.01
C THR A 336 6.88 1.47 -15.32
N VAL A 337 6.34 2.55 -15.90
CA VAL A 337 5.17 3.25 -15.36
C VAL A 337 3.92 2.39 -15.45
N LEU A 338 3.63 1.76 -16.58
CA LEU A 338 2.44 0.92 -16.77
C LEU A 338 2.43 -0.28 -15.81
N VAL A 339 3.57 -0.95 -15.62
CA VAL A 339 3.71 -2.06 -14.67
C VAL A 339 3.44 -1.59 -13.24
N SER A 340 4.04 -0.46 -12.84
CA SER A 340 3.83 0.10 -11.50
C SER A 340 2.38 0.54 -11.29
N ALA A 341 1.76 1.18 -12.28
CA ALA A 341 0.37 1.63 -12.23
C ALA A 341 -0.61 0.45 -12.14
N CYS A 342 -0.36 -0.62 -12.89
CA CYS A 342 -1.15 -1.85 -12.83
C CYS A 342 -1.00 -2.56 -11.49
N THR A 343 0.22 -2.62 -10.94
CA THR A 343 0.48 -3.20 -9.60
C THR A 343 -0.26 -2.42 -8.50
N ALA A 344 -0.39 -1.10 -8.67
CA ALA A 344 -1.09 -0.22 -7.75
C ALA A 344 -2.61 -0.07 -8.02
N GLY A 345 -3.15 -0.69 -9.08
CA GLY A 345 -4.58 -0.63 -9.39
C GLY A 345 -5.06 0.70 -9.99
N GLN A 346 -4.18 1.49 -10.60
CA GLN A 346 -4.46 2.85 -11.05
C GLN A 346 -5.08 2.91 -12.45
N THR A 347 -6.35 2.48 -12.58
CA THR A 347 -7.06 2.36 -13.88
C THR A 347 -7.05 3.64 -14.71
N ARG A 348 -7.32 4.81 -14.12
CA ARG A 348 -7.36 6.08 -14.86
C ARG A 348 -5.99 6.48 -15.40
N LEU A 349 -4.93 6.27 -14.61
CA LEU A 349 -3.58 6.60 -15.05
C LEU A 349 -3.15 5.67 -16.20
N VAL A 350 -3.43 4.38 -16.10
CA VAL A 350 -3.17 3.42 -17.18
C VAL A 350 -3.90 3.83 -18.46
N GLN A 351 -5.20 4.12 -18.37
CA GLN A 351 -5.98 4.57 -19.52
C GLN A 351 -5.38 5.81 -20.17
N ASN A 352 -5.07 6.86 -19.39
CA ASN A 352 -4.46 8.08 -19.92
C ASN A 352 -3.15 7.82 -20.66
N ILE A 353 -2.28 6.96 -20.10
CA ILE A 353 -1.01 6.61 -20.75
C ILE A 353 -1.28 5.90 -22.07
N LEU A 354 -2.14 4.88 -22.08
CA LEU A 354 -2.41 4.08 -23.28
C LEU A 354 -3.10 4.89 -24.39
N ASP A 355 -3.99 5.83 -24.02
CA ASP A 355 -4.66 6.72 -24.97
C ASP A 355 -3.68 7.73 -25.60
N ASP A 356 -2.72 8.26 -24.83
CA ASP A 356 -1.78 9.29 -25.29
C ASP A 356 -0.48 8.71 -25.92
N THR A 357 -0.15 7.45 -25.64
CA THR A 357 1.04 6.77 -26.16
C THR A 357 0.65 5.43 -26.81
N PRO A 358 0.19 5.44 -28.07
CA PRO A 358 -0.12 4.21 -28.81
C PRO A 358 1.14 3.41 -29.18
N GLY A 359 1.01 2.12 -29.50
CA GLY A 359 2.14 1.27 -29.91
C GLY A 359 2.66 0.29 -28.85
N PHE A 360 1.96 0.15 -27.71
CA PHE A 360 2.30 -0.78 -26.63
C PHE A 360 1.36 -2.00 -26.56
N GLU A 361 0.70 -2.36 -27.67
CA GLU A 361 -0.29 -3.44 -27.74
C GLU A 361 0.30 -4.78 -27.33
N SER A 362 1.61 -4.99 -27.58
CA SER A 362 2.35 -6.18 -27.16
C SER A 362 2.40 -6.37 -25.64
N LEU A 363 2.23 -5.29 -24.86
CA LEU A 363 2.21 -5.34 -23.39
C LEU A 363 0.82 -5.54 -22.81
N TYR A 364 -0.26 -5.34 -23.58
CA TYR A 364 -1.62 -5.32 -23.02
C TYR A 364 -2.01 -6.66 -22.38
N LEU A 365 -1.58 -7.76 -22.98
CA LEU A 365 -1.77 -9.09 -22.40
C LEU A 365 -1.01 -9.24 -21.07
N GLU A 366 0.27 -8.86 -21.03
CA GLU A 366 1.11 -8.90 -19.81
C GLU A 366 0.47 -8.07 -18.68
N LEU A 367 0.05 -6.85 -19.00
CA LEU A 367 -0.58 -5.93 -18.04
C LEU A 367 -1.96 -6.41 -17.58
N SER A 368 -2.74 -7.02 -18.47
CA SER A 368 -4.02 -7.65 -18.11
C SER A 368 -3.82 -8.83 -17.15
N MET A 369 -2.77 -9.62 -17.34
CA MET A 369 -2.43 -10.72 -16.42
C MET A 369 -1.97 -10.20 -15.07
N LEU A 370 -1.17 -9.14 -15.04
CA LEU A 370 -0.77 -8.45 -13.82
C LEU A 370 -2.00 -7.89 -13.08
N ALA A 371 -2.92 -7.24 -13.78
CA ALA A 371 -4.17 -6.75 -13.18
C ALA A 371 -5.00 -7.88 -12.56
N ALA A 372 -5.08 -9.04 -13.22
CA ALA A 372 -5.76 -10.22 -12.70
C ALA A 372 -5.07 -10.81 -11.47
N GLN A 373 -3.74 -10.87 -11.46
CA GLN A 373 -2.95 -11.32 -10.31
C GLN A 373 -3.26 -10.51 -9.04
N HIS A 374 -3.50 -9.21 -9.20
CA HIS A 374 -3.83 -8.31 -8.10
C HIS A 374 -5.34 -8.18 -7.83
N GLY A 375 -6.20 -8.80 -8.64
CA GLY A 375 -7.66 -8.77 -8.50
C GLY A 375 -8.30 -7.44 -8.90
N TYR A 376 -7.64 -6.64 -9.76
CA TYR A 376 -8.16 -5.34 -10.18
C TYR A 376 -9.12 -5.45 -11.37
N ARG A 377 -10.40 -5.74 -11.08
CA ARG A 377 -11.46 -5.89 -12.10
C ARG A 377 -11.57 -4.70 -13.07
N THR A 378 -11.45 -3.47 -12.58
CA THR A 378 -11.57 -2.29 -13.46
C THR A 378 -10.41 -2.16 -14.46
N LEU A 379 -9.22 -2.66 -14.12
CA LEU A 379 -8.09 -2.73 -15.06
C LEU A 379 -8.29 -3.84 -16.08
N ILE A 380 -8.78 -4.99 -15.64
CA ILE A 380 -9.17 -6.09 -16.52
C ILE A 380 -10.17 -5.62 -17.59
N ASP A 381 -11.25 -4.95 -17.16
CA ASP A 381 -12.32 -4.51 -18.06
C ASP A 381 -11.77 -3.46 -19.05
N LEU A 382 -10.83 -2.62 -18.61
CA LEU A 382 -10.12 -1.66 -19.45
C LEU A 382 -9.32 -2.37 -20.56
N PHE A 383 -8.51 -3.37 -20.22
CA PHE A 383 -7.72 -4.12 -21.20
C PHE A 383 -8.57 -4.92 -22.18
N GLN A 384 -9.72 -5.44 -21.74
CA GLN A 384 -10.71 -6.03 -22.65
C GLN A 384 -11.26 -4.99 -23.64
N GLY A 385 -11.49 -3.76 -23.18
CA GLY A 385 -11.87 -2.63 -24.04
C GLY A 385 -10.83 -2.31 -25.12
N TYR A 386 -9.53 -2.50 -24.82
CA TYR A 386 -8.44 -2.40 -25.79
C TYR A 386 -8.28 -3.65 -26.69
N GLY A 387 -9.21 -4.61 -26.61
CA GLY A 387 -9.25 -5.77 -27.51
C GLY A 387 -8.26 -6.88 -27.15
N VAL A 388 -7.83 -6.99 -25.89
CA VAL A 388 -6.98 -8.10 -25.45
C VAL A 388 -7.72 -9.44 -25.61
N VAL A 389 -7.23 -10.27 -26.53
CA VAL A 389 -7.74 -11.63 -26.75
C VAL A 389 -6.95 -12.61 -25.90
N ILE A 390 -7.64 -13.30 -24.99
CA ILE A 390 -7.05 -14.34 -24.15
C ILE A 390 -7.44 -15.71 -24.71
N GLU A 391 -6.45 -16.41 -25.24
CA GLU A 391 -6.57 -17.77 -25.79
C GLU A 391 -6.22 -18.89 -24.78
N PRO A 392 -6.61 -20.16 -25.04
CA PRO A 392 -6.30 -21.32 -24.18
C PRO A 392 -4.81 -21.51 -23.88
N GLN A 393 -3.92 -21.14 -24.80
CA GLN A 393 -2.47 -21.20 -24.58
C GLN A 393 -1.99 -20.30 -23.42
N HIS A 394 -2.68 -19.19 -23.15
CA HIS A 394 -2.36 -18.33 -22.02
C HIS A 394 -2.77 -18.98 -20.70
N LEU A 395 -3.90 -19.70 -20.68
CA LEU A 395 -4.34 -20.49 -19.52
C LEU A 395 -3.34 -21.59 -19.19
N PHE A 396 -2.83 -22.28 -20.21
CA PHE A 396 -1.73 -23.24 -20.04
C PHE A 396 -0.49 -22.58 -19.44
N ARG A 397 -0.04 -21.43 -19.97
CA ARG A 397 1.14 -20.71 -19.46
C ARG A 397 0.97 -20.21 -18.02
N ALA A 398 -0.23 -19.72 -17.68
CA ALA A 398 -0.56 -19.31 -16.31
C ALA A 398 -0.46 -20.48 -15.31
N LEU A 399 -0.82 -21.69 -15.75
CA LEU A 399 -0.65 -22.93 -14.97
C LEU A 399 0.80 -23.47 -14.98
N ASP A 400 1.60 -23.16 -16.01
CA ASP A 400 2.99 -23.62 -16.10
C ASP A 400 3.88 -22.94 -15.07
N GLY A 401 3.60 -21.67 -14.75
CA GLY A 401 4.29 -20.94 -13.69
C GLY A 401 5.79 -20.70 -13.97
N ARG A 402 6.22 -20.87 -15.23
CA ARG A 402 7.56 -20.55 -15.71
C ARG A 402 7.58 -19.12 -16.22
N ASP A 403 8.11 -18.24 -15.36
CA ASP A 403 8.82 -16.96 -15.51
C ASP A 403 8.52 -15.95 -16.66
N GLU A 404 7.78 -16.26 -17.71
CA GLU A 404 7.53 -15.29 -18.81
C GLU A 404 6.31 -14.38 -18.57
N ILE A 405 5.42 -14.75 -17.65
CA ILE A 405 4.27 -13.90 -17.22
C ILE A 405 4.51 -13.32 -15.81
N ARG A 406 5.59 -13.74 -15.13
CA ARG A 406 5.97 -13.17 -13.85
C ARG A 406 6.73 -11.89 -14.12
N VAL A 407 6.07 -10.76 -13.99
CA VAL A 407 6.78 -9.50 -13.74
C VAL A 407 7.66 -9.75 -12.50
N GLU A 408 8.98 -9.64 -12.65
CA GLU A 408 10.02 -10.00 -11.68
C GLU A 408 9.86 -9.33 -10.29
N SER A 409 8.92 -8.38 -10.15
CA SER A 409 8.58 -7.67 -8.92
C SER A 409 7.51 -8.34 -8.04
N ALA A 410 6.95 -9.48 -8.45
CA ALA A 410 5.77 -10.05 -7.79
C ALA A 410 6.07 -10.92 -6.56
N ASP A 411 5.43 -10.56 -5.44
CA ASP A 411 5.36 -11.31 -4.19
C ASP A 411 4.79 -12.74 -4.41
N LEU A 412 5.58 -13.76 -4.02
CA LEU A 412 5.24 -15.19 -4.11
C LEU A 412 3.95 -15.59 -3.38
N SER A 413 3.42 -14.71 -2.51
CA SER A 413 2.16 -14.91 -1.78
C SER A 413 0.91 -14.53 -2.58
N LYS A 414 1.03 -13.89 -3.75
CA LYS A 414 -0.12 -13.39 -4.54
C LYS A 414 -0.56 -14.41 -5.60
N THR A 415 -1.88 -14.57 -5.70
CA THR A 415 -2.56 -15.83 -6.02
C THR A 415 -2.61 -16.16 -7.52
N TYR A 416 -1.96 -17.25 -7.94
CA TYR A 416 -2.10 -17.83 -9.30
C TYR A 416 -3.56 -18.08 -9.69
N PHE A 417 -4.38 -18.39 -8.67
CA PHE A 417 -5.78 -18.66 -8.80
C PHE A 417 -6.57 -17.50 -9.41
N LEU A 418 -6.28 -16.24 -9.07
CA LEU A 418 -7.04 -15.10 -9.58
C LEU A 418 -6.86 -14.91 -11.09
N ILE A 419 -5.67 -15.20 -11.61
CA ILE A 419 -5.39 -15.19 -13.05
C ILE A 419 -6.21 -16.27 -13.75
N VAL A 420 -6.13 -17.52 -13.26
CA VAL A 420 -6.87 -18.66 -13.84
C VAL A 420 -8.38 -18.44 -13.76
N GLN A 421 -8.88 -17.95 -12.63
CA GLN A 421 -10.28 -17.61 -12.44
C GLN A 421 -10.74 -16.53 -13.41
N HIS A 422 -9.93 -15.50 -13.60
CA HIS A 422 -10.24 -14.44 -14.54
C HIS A 422 -10.35 -14.98 -15.97
N MET A 423 -9.37 -15.74 -16.45
CA MET A 423 -9.38 -16.33 -17.79
C MET A 423 -10.63 -17.20 -18.03
N ILE A 424 -10.97 -18.07 -17.08
CA ILE A 424 -12.15 -18.93 -17.18
C ILE A 424 -13.44 -18.10 -17.20
N ASN A 425 -13.55 -17.04 -16.41
CA ASN A 425 -14.73 -16.17 -16.38
C ASN A 425 -14.97 -15.42 -17.68
N ILE A 426 -13.93 -15.16 -18.48
CA ILE A 426 -14.06 -14.55 -19.82
C ILE A 426 -14.47 -15.59 -20.88
N GLY A 427 -14.47 -16.88 -20.52
CA GLY A 427 -14.85 -17.97 -21.42
C GLY A 427 -13.67 -18.60 -22.16
N VAL A 428 -12.44 -18.47 -21.65
CA VAL A 428 -11.29 -19.19 -22.20
C VAL A 428 -11.56 -20.70 -22.12
N ALA A 429 -11.56 -21.37 -23.27
CA ALA A 429 -11.81 -22.79 -23.34
C ALA A 429 -10.69 -23.58 -22.67
N VAL A 430 -11.06 -24.61 -21.90
CA VAL A 430 -10.12 -25.58 -21.34
C VAL A 430 -9.87 -26.68 -22.37
N ASP A 431 -8.61 -26.82 -22.80
CA ASP A 431 -8.20 -27.84 -23.77
C ASP A 431 -7.47 -29.02 -23.12
N VAL A 432 -7.13 -30.02 -23.94
CA VAL A 432 -6.43 -31.23 -23.48
C VAL A 432 -5.04 -30.90 -22.92
N LEU A 433 -4.35 -29.88 -23.44
CA LEU A 433 -3.03 -29.47 -22.97
C LEU A 433 -3.10 -28.87 -21.57
N THR A 434 -4.10 -28.02 -21.32
CA THR A 434 -4.41 -27.45 -20.01
C THR A 434 -4.69 -28.54 -18.98
N LEU A 435 -5.47 -29.56 -19.35
CA LEU A 435 -5.73 -30.71 -18.49
C LEU A 435 -4.50 -31.56 -18.20
N LYS A 436 -3.66 -31.82 -19.21
CA LYS A 436 -2.37 -32.49 -19.01
C LYS A 436 -1.47 -31.71 -18.04
N ARG A 437 -1.52 -30.38 -18.06
CA ARG A 437 -0.79 -29.57 -17.08
C ARG A 437 -1.38 -29.70 -15.68
N CYS A 438 -2.70 -29.69 -15.52
CA CYS A 438 -3.35 -29.98 -14.24
C CYS A 438 -2.95 -31.36 -13.69
N GLU A 439 -2.82 -32.36 -14.55
CA GLU A 439 -2.37 -33.71 -14.19
C GLU A 439 -0.93 -33.71 -13.63
N MET A 440 -0.03 -32.95 -14.26
CA MET A 440 1.33 -32.76 -13.74
C MET A 440 1.33 -32.05 -12.38
N LEU A 441 0.56 -30.96 -12.24
CA LEU A 441 0.45 -30.22 -10.98
C LEU A 441 -0.14 -31.09 -9.85
N ALA A 442 -1.17 -31.88 -10.15
CA ALA A 442 -1.72 -32.84 -9.20
C ALA A 442 -0.66 -33.86 -8.76
N THR A 443 0.14 -34.36 -9.70
CA THR A 443 1.27 -35.27 -9.41
C THR A 443 2.30 -34.63 -8.47
N GLU A 444 2.70 -33.37 -8.71
CA GLU A 444 3.59 -32.61 -7.83
C GLU A 444 3.03 -32.49 -6.41
N LEU A 445 1.74 -32.12 -6.30
CA LEU A 445 1.05 -31.98 -5.01
C LEU A 445 1.01 -33.32 -4.26
N PHE A 446 0.85 -34.44 -4.97
CA PHE A 446 0.85 -35.78 -4.38
C PHE A 446 2.22 -36.27 -3.91
N ARG A 447 3.29 -35.95 -4.64
CA ARG A 447 4.66 -36.41 -4.34
C ARG A 447 5.30 -35.66 -3.16
N ASN A 448 4.99 -34.37 -2.99
CA ASN A 448 5.60 -33.51 -1.97
C ASN A 448 5.00 -33.65 -0.55
N ARG A 449 4.79 -34.87 -0.04
CA ARG A 449 4.06 -35.10 1.24
C ARG A 449 4.75 -34.56 2.51
N LYS A 450 6.06 -34.25 2.50
CA LYS A 450 6.81 -33.75 3.66
C LYS A 450 7.30 -32.33 3.43
N ILE A 451 6.66 -31.33 4.04
CA ILE A 451 7.13 -29.95 4.01
C ILE A 451 6.65 -29.21 5.27
N ASP A 452 7.59 -28.61 6.01
CA ASP A 452 7.41 -27.94 7.32
C ASP A 452 7.31 -26.39 7.25
N ASP A 453 7.15 -25.80 6.06
CA ASP A 453 7.20 -24.32 5.88
C ASP A 453 5.86 -23.69 5.47
N ASN A 454 5.48 -22.61 6.17
CA ASN A 454 4.28 -21.81 5.90
C ASN A 454 4.17 -21.26 4.46
N ALA A 455 5.29 -20.86 3.83
CA ALA A 455 5.28 -20.33 2.45
C ALA A 455 4.87 -21.37 1.39
N LYS A 456 5.18 -22.64 1.65
CA LYS A 456 4.84 -23.75 0.75
C LYS A 456 3.37 -24.19 0.91
N HIS A 457 2.69 -23.83 1.99
CA HIS A 457 1.25 -24.09 2.18
C HIS A 457 0.36 -23.21 1.30
N VAL A 458 0.68 -21.92 1.14
CA VAL A 458 -0.09 -20.98 0.30
C VAL A 458 -0.03 -21.40 -1.18
N SER A 459 1.17 -21.69 -1.68
CA SER A 459 1.37 -22.17 -3.06
C SER A 459 0.61 -23.47 -3.37
N ARG A 460 0.42 -24.37 -2.40
CA ARG A 460 -0.36 -25.60 -2.59
C ARG A 460 -1.86 -25.35 -2.63
N THR A 461 -2.36 -24.45 -1.80
CA THR A 461 -3.78 -24.09 -1.75
C THR A 461 -4.19 -23.44 -3.07
N ASP A 462 -3.36 -22.57 -3.62
CA ASP A 462 -3.59 -21.94 -4.92
C ASP A 462 -3.62 -22.95 -6.06
N LYS A 463 -2.61 -23.83 -6.14
CA LYS A 463 -2.56 -24.90 -7.13
C LYS A 463 -3.79 -25.81 -7.01
N ALA A 464 -4.21 -26.14 -5.78
CA ALA A 464 -5.41 -26.95 -5.52
C ALA A 464 -6.69 -26.29 -6.06
N MET A 465 -6.88 -25.00 -5.76
CA MET A 465 -8.03 -24.22 -6.26
C MET A 465 -8.04 -24.15 -7.80
N CYS A 466 -6.88 -23.93 -8.42
CA CYS A 466 -6.76 -23.93 -9.89
C CYS A 466 -7.14 -25.28 -10.51
N ILE A 467 -6.63 -26.40 -9.97
CA ILE A 467 -6.93 -27.74 -10.49
C ILE A 467 -8.44 -28.02 -10.42
N ILE A 468 -9.09 -27.70 -9.29
CA ILE A 468 -10.54 -27.89 -9.12
C ILE A 468 -11.32 -27.05 -10.13
N LEU A 469 -10.98 -25.75 -10.25
CA LEU A 469 -11.66 -24.84 -11.15
C LEU A 469 -11.51 -25.24 -12.62
N VAL A 470 -10.30 -25.61 -13.04
CA VAL A 470 -10.04 -26.05 -14.42
C VAL A 470 -10.77 -27.36 -14.71
N ALA A 471 -10.71 -28.35 -13.80
CA ALA A 471 -11.39 -29.63 -13.98
C ALA A 471 -12.93 -29.46 -14.07
N HIS A 472 -13.51 -28.58 -13.26
CA HIS A 472 -14.93 -28.24 -13.31
C HIS A 472 -15.31 -27.57 -14.63
N THR A 473 -14.50 -26.60 -15.06
CA THR A 473 -14.72 -25.89 -16.33
C THR A 473 -14.56 -26.83 -17.53
N ALA A 474 -13.65 -27.79 -17.46
CA ALA A 474 -13.40 -28.79 -18.50
C ALA A 474 -14.63 -29.63 -18.84
N MET A 475 -15.56 -29.84 -17.89
CA MET A 475 -16.82 -30.56 -18.11
C MET A 475 -17.66 -29.96 -19.26
N LYS A 476 -17.44 -28.68 -19.60
CA LYS A 476 -18.12 -27.97 -20.68
C LYS A 476 -17.37 -27.97 -22.02
N HIS A 477 -16.08 -28.33 -22.02
CA HIS A 477 -15.19 -28.12 -23.16
C HIS A 477 -14.53 -29.38 -23.71
N VAL A 478 -14.38 -30.43 -22.90
CA VAL A 478 -13.76 -31.69 -23.32
C VAL A 478 -14.72 -32.86 -23.16
N GLU A 479 -14.47 -33.90 -23.94
CA GLU A 479 -15.15 -35.17 -23.74
C GLU A 479 -14.86 -35.75 -22.35
N ARG A 480 -15.88 -36.42 -21.83
CA ARG A 480 -15.83 -37.10 -20.54
C ARG A 480 -14.70 -38.13 -20.42
N SER A 481 -14.48 -38.88 -21.50
CA SER A 481 -13.39 -39.86 -21.65
C SER A 481 -12.02 -39.22 -21.36
N VAL A 482 -11.79 -37.99 -21.82
CA VAL A 482 -10.54 -37.25 -21.68
C VAL A 482 -10.28 -36.91 -20.21
N LEU A 483 -11.27 -36.36 -19.49
CA LEU A 483 -11.09 -36.04 -18.07
C LEU A 483 -11.00 -37.31 -17.20
N LYS A 484 -11.77 -38.35 -17.54
CA LYS A 484 -11.74 -39.67 -16.88
C LYS A 484 -10.36 -40.34 -16.93
N SER A 485 -9.61 -40.08 -18.00
CA SER A 485 -8.24 -40.58 -18.21
C SER A 485 -7.18 -39.86 -17.36
N GLN A 486 -7.48 -38.69 -16.76
CA GLN A 486 -6.55 -37.94 -15.90
C GLN A 486 -6.52 -38.54 -14.47
N PHE A 487 -5.62 -39.51 -14.27
CA PHE A 487 -5.55 -40.33 -13.05
C PHE A 487 -5.28 -39.52 -11.78
N TYR A 488 -4.25 -38.69 -11.77
CA TYR A 488 -3.85 -37.89 -10.61
C TYR A 488 -4.85 -36.78 -10.33
N THR A 489 -5.40 -36.13 -11.34
CA THR A 489 -6.43 -35.10 -11.18
C THR A 489 -7.66 -35.69 -10.49
N LYS A 490 -8.17 -36.83 -10.97
CA LYS A 490 -9.30 -37.55 -10.34
C LYS A 490 -8.99 -37.94 -8.89
N ASN A 491 -7.84 -38.56 -8.64
CA ASN A 491 -7.47 -38.96 -7.28
C ASN A 491 -7.29 -37.76 -6.35
N PHE A 492 -6.79 -36.64 -6.87
CA PHE A 492 -6.64 -35.40 -6.12
C PHE A 492 -7.99 -34.89 -5.62
N LEU A 493 -8.99 -34.81 -6.51
CA LEU A 493 -10.34 -34.39 -6.15
C LEU A 493 -10.96 -35.31 -5.09
N LYS A 494 -10.79 -36.63 -5.19
CA LYS A 494 -11.24 -37.57 -4.13
C LYS A 494 -10.56 -37.33 -2.78
N VAL A 495 -9.28 -36.96 -2.78
CA VAL A 495 -8.53 -36.64 -1.56
C VAL A 495 -9.03 -35.33 -0.92
N VAL A 496 -9.40 -34.35 -1.74
CA VAL A 496 -10.07 -33.11 -1.29
C VAL A 496 -11.43 -33.43 -0.66
N LEU A 497 -12.26 -34.25 -1.31
CA LEU A 497 -13.56 -34.68 -0.79
C LEU A 497 -13.47 -35.46 0.52
N ASN A 498 -12.42 -36.27 0.68
CA ASN A 498 -12.13 -37.00 1.92
C ASN A 498 -11.54 -36.11 3.03
N GLY A 499 -11.44 -34.79 2.83
CA GLY A 499 -10.95 -33.83 3.83
C GLY A 499 -9.44 -33.89 4.12
N ARG A 500 -8.68 -34.70 3.36
CA ARG A 500 -7.23 -34.87 3.56
C ARG A 500 -6.42 -33.69 3.04
N ILE A 501 -6.93 -32.98 2.05
CA ILE A 501 -6.41 -31.68 1.58
C ILE A 501 -7.52 -30.66 1.81
N LYS A 502 -7.24 -29.66 2.66
CA LYS A 502 -8.19 -28.58 2.93
C LYS A 502 -8.08 -27.53 1.81
N VAL A 503 -9.21 -27.23 1.19
CA VAL A 503 -9.40 -26.07 0.31
C VAL A 503 -10.34 -25.07 1.01
N PRO A 504 -10.21 -23.77 0.76
CA PRO A 504 -11.07 -22.77 1.40
C PRO A 504 -12.52 -22.92 0.91
N TYR A 505 -13.48 -22.41 1.68
CA TYR A 505 -14.90 -22.41 1.31
C TYR A 505 -15.28 -21.22 0.40
N ALA A 506 -14.41 -20.21 0.33
CA ALA A 506 -14.56 -19.00 -0.48
C ALA A 506 -13.23 -18.72 -1.21
N PRO A 507 -13.23 -18.06 -2.39
CA PRO A 507 -14.35 -17.35 -3.02
C PRO A 507 -15.34 -18.22 -3.81
N LEU A 508 -15.02 -19.50 -4.05
CA LEU A 508 -15.89 -20.44 -4.77
C LEU A 508 -16.15 -21.69 -3.92
N PRO A 509 -17.27 -22.42 -4.15
CA PRO A 509 -17.58 -23.65 -3.41
C PRO A 509 -16.75 -24.84 -3.91
N PHE A 510 -15.42 -24.79 -3.71
CA PHE A 510 -14.48 -25.74 -4.29
C PHE A 510 -14.76 -27.21 -3.97
N THR A 511 -15.25 -27.50 -2.76
CA THR A 511 -15.62 -28.88 -2.37
C THR A 511 -16.83 -29.39 -3.16
N GLU A 512 -17.80 -28.53 -3.45
CA GLU A 512 -18.98 -28.89 -4.26
C GLU A 512 -18.59 -29.05 -5.72
N MET A 513 -17.79 -28.13 -6.26
CA MET A 513 -17.23 -28.24 -7.62
C MET A 513 -16.43 -29.54 -7.80
N ALA A 514 -15.61 -29.93 -6.82
CA ALA A 514 -14.87 -31.19 -6.85
C ALA A 514 -15.81 -32.41 -6.83
N ARG A 515 -16.92 -32.33 -6.10
CA ARG A 515 -17.94 -33.38 -6.04
C ARG A 515 -18.63 -33.55 -7.39
N GLU A 516 -19.09 -32.45 -7.99
CA GLU A 516 -19.74 -32.44 -9.30
C GLU A 516 -18.85 -33.06 -10.38
N VAL A 517 -17.55 -32.75 -10.37
CA VAL A 517 -16.60 -33.35 -11.32
C VAL A 517 -16.49 -34.86 -11.12
N ILE A 518 -16.39 -35.35 -9.88
CA ILE A 518 -16.27 -36.78 -9.60
C ILE A 518 -17.56 -37.52 -9.98
N GLU A 519 -18.72 -37.00 -9.60
CA GLU A 519 -20.02 -37.55 -9.98
C GLU A 519 -20.15 -37.61 -11.50
N TRP A 520 -19.80 -36.51 -12.19
CA TRP A 520 -19.80 -36.47 -13.63
C TRP A 520 -18.82 -37.46 -14.26
N ILE A 521 -17.66 -37.76 -13.68
CA ILE A 521 -16.71 -38.77 -14.22
C ILE A 521 -17.16 -40.22 -13.93
N GLU A 522 -17.92 -40.44 -12.86
CA GLU A 522 -18.30 -41.79 -12.38
C GLU A 522 -19.69 -42.26 -12.83
N THR A 523 -20.56 -41.35 -13.28
CA THR A 523 -21.87 -41.68 -13.89
C THR A 523 -21.71 -42.75 -15.01
N PRO A 524 -22.63 -43.70 -15.23
CA PRO A 524 -22.56 -44.56 -16.41
C PRO A 524 -22.67 -43.71 -17.70
N GLU A 525 -21.92 -44.01 -18.76
CA GLU A 525 -22.23 -43.39 -20.06
C GLU A 525 -23.56 -43.99 -20.56
N PRO A 526 -24.49 -43.19 -21.09
CA PRO A 526 -25.68 -43.75 -21.73
C PRO A 526 -25.24 -44.60 -22.93
N GLU A 527 -25.76 -45.82 -22.98
CA GLU A 527 -25.44 -46.83 -24.01
C GLU A 527 -25.74 -46.37 -25.44
#